data_AF-A0A5J4L528-F1
#
_entry.id   AF-A0A5J4L528-F1
#
_cell.length_a   1.000
_cell.length_b   1.000
_cell.length_c   1.000
_cell.angle_alpha   90.00
_cell.angle_beta   90.00
_cell.angle_gamma   90.00
#
_symmetry.space_group_name_H-M   'P 1'
#
loop_
_entity.id
_entity.type
_entity.pdbx_description
1 polymer ?
#
loop_
_entity_poly.entity_id
_entity_poly.type
_entity_poly.pdbx_seq_one_letter_code
_entity_poly.pdbx_strand_id
1 'polypeptide(L)' 'MNLKDDAADTAAQALSKVFDQLDNGRPDPADVSAANLAMGVADVFGVTAQDYADRLAPS' A
#
# COMPACT_ATOMS: atom_id res chain seq x y z
N MET A 1 -1.77 -17.63 7.83
CA MET A 1 -1.44 -16.35 7.18
C MET A 1 -1.25 -16.61 5.70
N ASN A 2 -1.89 -15.80 4.87
CA ASN A 2 -1.84 -15.91 3.42
C ASN A 2 -0.89 -14.82 2.93
N LEU A 3 0.16 -15.19 2.20
CA LEU A 3 1.19 -14.25 1.75
C LEU A 3 0.61 -13.12 0.87
N LYS A 4 -0.47 -13.42 0.12
CA LYS A 4 -1.22 -12.41 -0.63
C LYS A 4 -1.83 -11.36 0.30
N ASP A 5 -2.38 -11.81 1.43
CA ASP A 5 -3.01 -10.91 2.39
C ASP A 5 -1.97 -10.06 3.14
N ASP A 6 -0.83 -10.63 3.51
CA ASP A 6 0.24 -9.88 4.16
C ASP A 6 0.87 -8.84 3.21
N ALA A 7 1.00 -9.17 1.91
CA ALA A 7 1.49 -8.25 0.88
C ALA A 7 0.51 -7.10 0.62
N ALA A 8 -0.79 -7.38 0.55
CA ALA A 8 -1.83 -6.37 0.40
C ALA A 8 -1.86 -5.40 1.60
N ASP A 9 -1.70 -5.89 2.84
CA ASP A 9 -1.66 -5.04 4.04
C ASP A 9 -0.42 -4.15 4.05
N THR A 10 0.74 -4.72 3.71
CA THR A 10 2.00 -3.95 3.66
C THR A 10 1.91 -2.84 2.63
N ALA A 11 1.37 -3.12 1.44
CA ALA A 11 1.18 -2.13 0.40
C ALA A 11 0.14 -1.05 0.79
N ALA A 12 -0.98 -1.45 1.41
CA ALA A 12 -1.99 -0.51 1.88
C ALA A 12 -1.44 0.46 2.94
N GLN A 13 -0.65 -0.04 3.91
CA GLN A 13 -0.03 0.80 4.95
C GLN A 13 1.00 1.76 4.36
N ALA A 14 1.83 1.30 3.43
CA ALA A 14 2.83 2.16 2.79
C ALA A 14 2.17 3.25 1.93
N LEU A 15 1.10 2.92 1.20
CA LEU A 15 0.31 3.89 0.44
C LEU A 15 -0.38 4.91 1.35
N SER A 16 -1.00 4.47 2.45
CA SER A 16 -1.63 5.37 3.43
C SER A 16 -0.64 6.40 3.96
N LYS A 17 0.57 5.96 4.32
CA LYS A 17 1.63 6.85 4.80
C LYS A 17 2.05 7.89 3.75
N VAL A 18 2.16 7.48 2.49
CA VAL A 18 2.49 8.41 1.38
C VAL A 18 1.35 9.41 1.15
N PHE A 19 0.09 8.97 1.19
CA PHE A 19 -1.06 9.87 1.06
C PHE A 19 -1.12 10.90 2.20
N ASP A 20 -0.92 10.47 3.45
CA ASP A 20 -0.86 11.39 4.59
C ASP A 20 0.25 12.43 4.41
N GLN A 21 1.40 12.05 3.86
CA GLN A 21 2.50 12.99 3.61
C GLN A 21 2.25 13.92 2.42
N LEU A 22 1.51 13.46 1.41
CA LEU A 22 1.05 14.28 0.29
C LEU A 22 0.08 15.34 0.78
N ASP A 23 -0.85 14.99 1.67
CA ASP A 23 -1.77 15.95 2.31
C ASP A 23 -1.03 17.00 3.15
N ASN A 24 0.11 16.61 3.75
CA ASN A 24 1.01 17.52 4.46
C ASN A 24 2.01 18.25 3.54
N GLY A 25 1.97 18.02 2.22
CA GLY A 25 2.79 18.71 1.21
C GLY A 25 4.28 18.35 1.19
N ARG A 26 4.70 17.30 1.92
CA ARG A 26 6.09 16.84 1.98
C ARG A 26 6.16 15.31 2.07
N PRO A 27 5.96 14.59 0.95
CA PRO A 27 6.29 13.17 0.88
C PRO A 27 7.79 12.94 1.08
N ASP A 28 8.13 12.01 1.97
CA ASP A 28 9.49 11.51 2.13
C ASP A 28 9.82 10.59 0.94
N PRO A 29 10.87 10.87 0.15
CA PRO A 29 11.27 10.02 -0.97
C PRO A 29 11.51 8.55 -0.57
N ALA A 30 11.98 8.29 0.66
CA ALA A 30 12.19 6.93 1.15
C ALA A 30 10.87 6.18 1.34
N ASP A 31 9.84 6.87 1.84
CA ASP A 31 8.51 6.29 2.03
C ASP A 31 7.79 6.07 0.69
N VAL A 32 7.96 6.98 -0.27
CA VAL A 32 7.49 6.77 -1.65
C VAL A 32 8.16 5.55 -2.29
N SER A 33 9.49 5.40 -2.12
CA SER A 33 10.21 4.24 -2.63
C SER A 33 9.76 2.94 -1.95
N ALA A 34 9.49 2.97 -0.64
CA ALA A 34 8.97 1.82 0.09
C ALA A 34 7.57 1.41 -0.38
N ALA A 35 6.68 2.39 -0.61
CA ALA A 35 5.34 2.14 -1.16
C ALA A 35 5.41 1.53 -2.56
N ASN A 36 6.30 2.03 -3.43
CA ASN A 36 6.51 1.46 -4.76
C ASN A 36 7.00 0.01 -4.69
N LEU A 37 7.92 -0.31 -3.78
CA LEU A 37 8.41 -1.68 -3.58
C LEU A 37 7.28 -2.59 -3.07
N ALA A 38 6.49 -2.12 -2.09
CA ALA A 38 5.38 -2.87 -1.54
C ALA A 38 4.29 -3.16 -2.60
N MET A 39 4.00 -2.20 -3.47
CA MET A 39 3.11 -2.41 -4.62
C MET A 39 3.68 -3.46 -5.59
N GLY A 40 4.98 -3.42 -5.89
CA GLY A 40 5.62 -4.43 -6.74
C GLY A 40 5.55 -5.85 -6.15
N VAL A 41 5.71 -5.98 -4.83
CA VAL A 41 5.52 -7.27 -4.14
C VAL A 41 4.06 -7.72 -4.20
N ALA A 42 3.11 -6.81 -3.95
CA ALA A 42 1.68 -7.11 -4.02
C ALA A 42 1.24 -7.54 -5.43
N ASP A 43 1.78 -6.93 -6.47
CA ASP A 43 1.57 -7.32 -7.87
C ASP A 43 2.06 -8.74 -8.17
N VAL A 44 3.24 -9.12 -7.67
CA VAL A 44 3.75 -10.51 -7.77
C VAL A 44 2.81 -11.52 -7.13
N PHE A 45 2.10 -11.14 -6.07
CA PHE A 45 1.10 -11.97 -5.41
C PHE A 45 -0.32 -11.86 -6.02
N GLY A 46 -0.49 -11.11 -7.11
CA GLY A 46 -1.77 -10.93 -7.79
C GLY A 46 -2.79 -10.14 -6.96
N VAL A 47 -2.32 -9.23 -6.10
CA VAL A 47 -3.19 -8.29 -5.38
C VAL A 47 -3.78 -7.30 -6.38
N THR A 48 -5.10 -7.21 -6.39
CA THR A 48 -5.86 -6.38 -7.31
C THR A 48 -6.29 -5.08 -6.64
N ALA A 49 -6.68 -4.09 -7.46
CA ALA A 49 -7.33 -2.87 -6.97
C ALA A 49 -8.54 -3.16 -6.04
N GLN A 50 -9.23 -4.29 -6.25
CA GLN A 50 -10.38 -4.68 -5.45
C GLN A 50 -9.96 -5.20 -4.06
N ASP A 51 -8.85 -5.94 -3.98
CA ASP A 51 -8.26 -6.37 -2.70
C ASP A 51 -7.87 -5.16 -1.83
N TYR A 52 -7.46 -4.03 -2.44
CA TYR A 52 -7.22 -2.77 -1.73
C TYR A 52 -8.52 -2.07 -1.31
N ALA A 53 -9.52 -2.02 -2.19
CA ALA A 53 -10.80 -1.38 -1.90
C ALA A 53 -11.50 -2.04 -0.70
N ASP A 54 -11.44 -3.38 -0.61
CA ASP A 54 -11.99 -4.14 0.52
C ASP A 54 -11.29 -3.84 1.85
N ARG A 55 -10.05 -3.32 1.83
CA ARG A 55 -9.24 -2.99 3.01
C ARG A 55 -9.27 -1.52 3.39
N LEU A 56 -9.50 -0.64 2.42
CA LEU A 56 -9.57 0.81 2.60
C LEU A 56 -11.01 1.31 2.81
N ALA A 57 -12.03 0.50 2.51
CA ALA A 57 -13.42 0.83 2.79
C ALA A 57 -13.70 0.76 4.31
N PRO A 58 -14.10 1.88 4.96
CA PRO A 58 -14.57 1.82 6.33
C PRO A 58 -15.90 1.05 6.37
N SER A 59 -16.00 0.09 7.30
CA SER A 59 -17.28 -0.50 7.71
C SER A 59 -18.18 0.53 8.38
#